data_AF-A0A9W4X7E3-F1
#
_entry.id   AF-A0A9W4X7E3-F1
#
_cell.length_a   1.000
_cell.length_b   1.000
_cell.length_c   1.000
_cell.angle_alpha   90.00
_cell.angle_beta   90.00
_cell.angle_gamma   90.00
#
_symmetry.space_group_name_H-M   'P 1'
#
loop_
_entity.id
_entity.type
_entity.pdbx_description
1 polymer ?
#
loop_
_entity_poly.entity_id
_entity_poly.type
_entity_poly.pdbx_seq_one_letter_code
_entity_poly.pdbx_strand_id
1 'polypeptide(L)'
;MVKIATDFMNRHKWTSETSSPELAKYTEEINKSLKDDRKIRFNAKTHFRQLGLTKEQVEVLIPIRPSGKHEKGRTTLACRQVVGHHESVESYGVMNDPPSRNYLK
;
A
#
# COMPACT_ATOMS: atom_id res chain seq x y z
N MET A 1 1.47 -19.39 3.78
CA MET A 1 1.64 -17.93 3.57
C MET A 1 2.70 -17.68 2.49
N VAL A 2 3.95 -18.11 2.69
CA VAL A 2 5.06 -18.02 1.70
C VAL A 2 4.73 -18.69 0.35
N LYS A 3 4.05 -19.85 0.39
CA LYS A 3 3.76 -20.65 -0.80
C LYS A 3 3.01 -19.89 -1.91
N ILE A 4 2.09 -18.97 -1.60
CA ILE A 4 1.27 -18.32 -2.64
C ILE A 4 2.16 -17.45 -3.54
N ALA A 5 2.92 -16.51 -2.96
CA ALA A 5 3.77 -15.62 -3.75
C ALA A 5 4.87 -16.38 -4.51
N THR A 6 5.51 -17.37 -3.88
CA THR A 6 6.50 -18.23 -4.55
C THR A 6 5.90 -19.06 -5.69
N ASP A 7 4.71 -19.61 -5.48
CA ASP A 7 3.99 -20.41 -6.49
C ASP A 7 3.62 -19.56 -7.71
N PHE A 8 3.11 -18.34 -7.51
CA PHE A 8 2.84 -17.39 -8.61
C PHE A 8 4.12 -17.01 -9.36
N MET A 9 5.20 -16.67 -8.65
CA MET A 9 6.50 -16.35 -9.27
C MET A 9 7.02 -17.50 -10.15
N ASN A 10 6.92 -18.74 -9.66
CA ASN A 10 7.38 -19.92 -10.39
C ASN A 10 6.50 -20.25 -11.60
N ARG A 11 5.16 -20.20 -11.43
CA ARG A 11 4.20 -20.52 -12.50
C ARG A 11 4.29 -19.56 -13.68
N HIS A 12 4.43 -18.26 -13.38
CA HIS A 12 4.44 -17.22 -14.40
C HIS A 12 5.85 -16.74 -14.76
N LYS A 13 6.88 -17.32 -14.14
CA LYS A 13 8.30 -16.95 -14.35
C LYS A 13 8.52 -15.45 -14.23
N TRP A 14 7.85 -14.82 -13.26
CA TRP A 14 7.95 -13.38 -13.06
C TRP A 14 9.36 -13.02 -12.61
N THR A 15 9.83 -11.89 -13.13
CA THR A 15 11.12 -11.29 -12.78
C THR A 15 10.94 -9.79 -12.62
N SER A 16 11.99 -9.09 -12.22
CA SER A 16 12.00 -7.61 -12.20
C SER A 16 11.74 -7.01 -13.58
N GLU A 17 11.98 -7.75 -14.66
CA GLU A 17 11.76 -7.32 -16.05
C GLU A 17 10.29 -7.43 -16.48
N THR A 18 9.45 -8.17 -15.74
CA THR A 18 8.04 -8.32 -16.07
C THR A 18 7.31 -6.98 -15.96
N SER A 19 6.65 -6.57 -17.04
CA SER A 19 6.01 -5.27 -17.09
C SER A 19 4.80 -5.18 -16.15
N SER A 20 4.59 -4.01 -15.52
CA SER A 20 3.42 -3.78 -14.65
C SER A 20 2.07 -4.07 -15.33
N PRO A 21 1.83 -3.74 -16.61
CA PRO A 21 0.58 -4.09 -17.30
C PRO A 21 0.36 -5.60 -17.43
N GLU A 22 1.43 -6.38 -17.53
CA GLU A 22 1.35 -7.84 -17.57
C GLU A 22 1.00 -8.41 -16.20
N LEU A 23 1.60 -7.85 -15.14
CA LEU A 23 1.27 -8.21 -13.76
C LEU A 23 -0.18 -7.86 -13.38
N ALA A 24 -0.71 -6.73 -13.88
CA ALA A 24 -2.08 -6.29 -13.60
C ALA A 24 -3.15 -7.32 -14.01
N LYS A 25 -2.86 -8.17 -14.99
CA LYS A 25 -3.77 -9.26 -15.44
C LYS A 25 -4.02 -10.29 -14.33
N TYR A 26 -3.09 -10.44 -13.39
CA TYR A 26 -3.12 -11.44 -12.33
C TYR A 26 -3.61 -10.89 -10.99
N THR A 27 -3.87 -9.58 -10.91
CA THR A 27 -4.33 -8.90 -9.69
C THR A 27 -5.60 -9.56 -9.11
N GLU A 28 -6.57 -9.92 -9.95
CA GLU A 28 -7.81 -10.58 -9.50
C GLU A 28 -7.57 -11.99 -8.96
N GLU A 29 -6.69 -12.76 -9.60
CA GLU A 29 -6.38 -14.14 -9.20
C GLU A 29 -5.63 -14.17 -7.85
N ILE A 30 -4.67 -13.27 -7.68
CA ILE A 30 -3.95 -13.10 -6.42
C ILE A 30 -4.90 -12.61 -5.33
N ASN A 31 -5.76 -11.63 -5.62
CA ASN A 31 -6.71 -11.13 -4.63
C ASN A 31 -7.66 -12.22 -4.13
N LYS A 32 -8.14 -13.11 -5.01
CA LYS A 32 -8.94 -14.28 -4.62
C LYS A 32 -8.15 -15.24 -3.71
N SER A 33 -6.88 -15.45 -4.02
CA SER A 33 -6.00 -16.35 -3.27
C SER A 33 -5.63 -15.82 -1.88
N LEU A 34 -5.42 -14.51 -1.75
CA LEU A 34 -5.05 -13.86 -0.49
C LEU A 34 -6.24 -13.60 0.44
N LYS A 35 -7.48 -13.65 -0.08
CA LYS A 35 -8.70 -13.24 0.61
C LYS A 35 -8.62 -11.76 1.06
N ASP A 36 -9.69 -11.23 1.64
CA ASP A 36 -9.70 -9.84 2.13
C ASP A 36 -8.98 -9.67 3.48
N ASP A 37 -7.99 -10.50 3.77
CA ASP A 37 -7.21 -10.44 5.01
C ASP A 37 -6.03 -9.46 4.84
N ARG A 38 -5.98 -8.45 5.71
CA ARG A 38 -4.94 -7.41 5.68
C ARG A 38 -3.54 -7.96 5.99
N LYS A 39 -3.44 -8.91 6.92
CA LYS A 39 -2.16 -9.51 7.35
C LYS A 39 -1.59 -10.40 6.26
N ILE A 40 -2.44 -11.20 5.60
CA ILE A 40 -2.04 -12.04 4.46
C ILE A 40 -1.50 -11.19 3.32
N ARG A 41 -2.21 -10.11 2.97
CA ARG A 41 -1.79 -9.20 1.90
C ARG A 41 -0.48 -8.48 2.20
N PHE A 42 -0.30 -7.98 3.42
CA PHE A 42 0.96 -7.35 3.82
C PHE A 42 2.14 -8.31 3.72
N ASN A 43 1.98 -9.54 4.21
CA ASN A 43 3.02 -10.56 4.14
C ASN A 43 3.35 -10.95 2.69
N ALA A 44 2.34 -11.09 1.83
CA ALA A 44 2.55 -11.38 0.41
C ALA A 44 3.31 -10.26 -0.30
N LYS A 45 2.98 -8.99 -0.03
CA LYS A 45 3.73 -7.83 -0.56
C LYS A 45 5.20 -7.89 -0.17
N THR A 46 5.48 -8.12 1.11
CA THR A 46 6.85 -8.24 1.62
C THR A 46 7.59 -9.37 0.92
N HIS A 47 6.93 -10.52 0.71
CA HIS A 47 7.55 -11.66 0.07
C HIS A 47 7.82 -11.45 -1.42
N PHE A 48 6.88 -10.86 -2.18
CA PHE A 48 7.11 -10.52 -3.58
C PHE A 48 8.31 -9.58 -3.77
N ARG A 49 8.51 -8.63 -2.84
CA ARG A 49 9.70 -7.77 -2.84
C ARG A 49 10.99 -8.55 -2.58
N GLN A 50 10.96 -9.52 -1.66
CA GLN A 50 12.12 -10.40 -1.40
C GLN A 50 12.46 -11.28 -2.60
N LEU A 51 11.45 -11.63 -3.42
CA LEU A 51 11.63 -12.42 -4.64
C LEU A 51 12.05 -11.59 -5.86
N GLY A 52 12.25 -10.27 -5.70
CA GLY A 52 12.82 -9.41 -6.74
C GLY A 52 11.84 -8.49 -7.47
N LEU A 53 10.54 -8.50 -7.12
CA LEU A 53 9.62 -7.50 -7.66
C LEU A 53 9.83 -6.14 -6.99
N THR A 54 9.72 -5.09 -7.80
CA THR A 54 9.77 -3.70 -7.33
C THR A 54 8.52 -3.33 -6.55
N LYS A 55 8.61 -2.25 -5.77
CA LYS A 55 7.47 -1.73 -4.99
C LYS A 55 6.25 -1.45 -5.88
N GLU A 56 6.48 -0.83 -7.04
CA GLU A 56 5.41 -0.45 -7.97
C GLU A 56 4.70 -1.69 -8.55
N GLN A 57 5.46 -2.69 -8.99
CA GLN A 57 4.93 -3.97 -9.48
C GLN A 57 4.06 -4.66 -8.41
N VAL A 58 4.52 -4.64 -7.15
CA VAL A 58 3.80 -5.24 -6.03
C VAL A 58 2.52 -4.49 -5.67
N GLU A 59 2.52 -3.16 -5.79
CA GLU A 59 1.32 -2.33 -5.57
C GLU A 59 0.27 -2.55 -6.65
N VAL A 60 0.68 -2.86 -7.89
CA VAL A 60 -0.23 -3.25 -8.98
C VAL A 60 -0.85 -4.63 -8.73
N LEU A 61 -0.04 -5.61 -8.30
CA LEU A 61 -0.50 -6.98 -8.00
C LEU A 61 -1.42 -7.05 -6.79
N ILE A 62 -1.09 -6.32 -5.73
CA ILE A 62 -1.84 -6.29 -4.47
C ILE A 62 -2.17 -4.83 -4.17
N PRO A 63 -3.25 -4.28 -4.74
CA PRO A 63 -3.66 -2.91 -4.45
C PRO A 63 -3.97 -2.75 -2.95
N ILE A 64 -3.66 -1.57 -2.42
CA ILE A 64 -4.06 -1.20 -1.06
C ILE A 64 -5.57 -1.02 -1.10
N ARG A 65 -6.32 -2.04 -0.69
CA ARG A 65 -7.76 -1.87 -0.46
C ARG A 65 -7.91 -1.06 0.83
N PRO A 66 -8.54 0.12 0.81
CA PRO A 66 -8.94 0.76 2.05
C PRO A 66 -9.85 -0.22 2.79
N SER A 67 -9.54 -0.50 4.05
CA SER A 67 -10.34 -1.35 4.93
C SER A 67 -11.66 -0.64 5.23
N GLY A 68 -12.58 -0.64 4.28
CA GLY A 68 -13.88 -0.01 4.38
C GLY A 68 -14.92 -0.92 3.75
N LYS A 69 -15.62 -1.67 4.62
CA LYS A 69 -16.92 -2.33 4.45
C LYS A 69 -17.24 -2.89 3.06
N HIS A 70 -17.34 -4.22 2.98
CA HIS A 70 -18.01 -4.96 1.90
C HIS A 70 -19.26 -4.20 1.41
N GLU A 71 -19.18 -3.55 0.26
CA GLU A 71 -20.34 -3.21 -0.53
C GLU A 71 -20.37 -4.14 -1.74
N LYS A 72 -21.36 -5.02 -1.70
CA LYS A 72 -21.62 -6.07 -2.67
C LYS A 72 -22.14 -5.38 -3.94
N GLY A 73 -21.25 -4.96 -4.83
CA GLY A 73 -21.65 -4.46 -6.14
C GLY A 73 -20.61 -3.56 -6.79
N ARG A 74 -20.34 -3.84 -8.07
CA ARG A 74 -19.60 -3.03 -9.05
C ARG A 74 -18.09 -3.22 -9.07
N THR A 75 -17.70 -4.16 -9.95
CA THR A 75 -16.58 -4.00 -10.87
C THR A 75 -16.52 -2.56 -11.42
N THR A 76 -15.59 -1.76 -10.89
CA THR A 76 -15.02 -0.63 -11.61
C THR A 76 -13.60 -0.42 -11.09
N LEU A 77 -12.64 -0.83 -11.92
CA LEU A 77 -11.26 -0.34 -11.88
C LEU A 77 -11.30 1.19 -12.08
N ALA A 78 -11.50 1.94 -11.00
CA ALA A 78 -11.30 3.38 -10.97
C ALA A 78 -9.85 3.63 -10.57
N CYS A 79 -9.01 3.86 -11.57
CA CYS A 79 -7.68 4.42 -11.40
C CYS A 79 -7.72 5.66 -10.49
N ARG A 80 -6.76 5.74 -9.56
CA ARG A 80 -6.30 6.94 -8.85
C ARG A 80 -7.33 7.68 -7.99
N GLN A 81 -7.39 7.30 -6.71
CA GLN A 81 -7.70 8.27 -5.67
C GLN A 81 -6.37 8.91 -5.21
N VAL A 82 -5.99 10.01 -5.84
CA VAL A 82 -5.03 10.96 -5.25
C VAL A 82 -5.82 11.70 -4.17
N VAL A 83 -5.82 11.18 -2.93
CA VAL A 83 -6.18 11.98 -1.76
C VAL A 83 -4.91 12.69 -1.35
N GLY A 84 -4.85 14.00 -1.60
CA GLY A 84 -3.84 14.86 -0.99
C GLY A 84 -3.88 14.67 0.52
N HIS A 85 -2.79 14.17 1.07
CA HIS A 85 -2.61 14.08 2.50
C HIS A 85 -1.79 15.31 2.93
N HIS A 86 -2.50 16.33 3.36
CA HIS A 86 -1.99 17.51 4.09
C HIS A 86 -3.18 17.85 5.01
N GLU A 87 -3.13 17.82 6.33
CA GLU A 87 -2.04 18.15 7.26
C GLU A 87 -2.17 17.26 8.51
N SER A 88 -1.10 16.57 8.89
CA SER A 88 -0.92 16.22 10.31
C SER A 88 -0.45 17.50 11.00
N VAL A 89 -1.36 18.26 11.61
CA VAL A 89 -0.93 19.25 12.59
C VAL A 89 -0.57 18.47 13.85
N GLU A 90 0.70 18.09 13.91
CA GLU A 90 1.36 17.75 15.16
C GLU A 90 1.20 18.95 16.10
N SER A 91 0.33 18.81 17.11
CA SER A 91 0.26 19.75 18.22
C SER A 91 1.44 19.47 19.16
N TYR A 92 2.62 19.95 18.78
CA TYR A 92 3.74 20.05 19.71
C TYR A 92 3.45 21.21 20.65
N GLY A 93 3.11 20.87 21.89
CA GLY A 93 3.17 21.80 23.01
C GLY A 93 4.60 22.30 23.17
N VAL A 94 4.87 23.49 22.64
CA VAL A 94 6.11 24.21 22.89
C VAL A 94 5.85 25.18 24.04
N MET A 95 6.11 24.71 25.26
CA MET A 95 6.46 25.59 26.37
C MET A 95 7.73 26.33 25.99
N ASN A 96 7.66 27.66 25.88
CA ASN A 96 8.79 28.54 26.09
C ASN A 96 8.32 29.71 26.97
N ASP A 97 8.78 29.71 28.21
CA ASP A 97 8.66 30.75 29.24
C ASP A 97 9.57 31.99 28.92
N PRO A 98 9.49 33.11 29.68
CA PRO A 98 9.58 34.53 29.25
C PRO A 98 11.02 35.10 29.44
N PRO A 99 11.31 36.41 29.66
CA PRO A 99 10.56 37.68 29.58
C PRO A 99 11.27 38.81 28.80
N SER A 100 10.59 39.94 28.53
CA SER A 100 11.31 41.24 28.40
C SER A 100 10.47 42.44 28.80
N ARG A 101 10.63 42.79 30.08
CA ARG A 101 10.87 44.14 30.64
C ARG A 101 11.02 45.26 29.59
N ASN A 102 10.07 46.18 29.54
CA ASN A 102 10.35 47.56 29.19
C ASN A 102 9.88 48.45 30.34
N TYR A 103 10.84 49.18 30.89
CA TYR A 103 10.65 50.19 31.91
C TYR A 103 10.44 51.58 31.29
N LEU A 104 9.94 52.48 32.17
CA LEU A 104 9.91 53.95 32.10
C LEU A 104 8.85 54.53 31.15
N LYS A 105 8.04 55.53 31.56
CA LYS A 105 8.14 56.49 32.67
C LYS A 105 6.74 56.97 33.07
#